data_AF-K1PLK8-F1
#
_entry.id   AF-K1PLK8-F1
#
_cell.length_a   1.000
_cell.length_b   1.000
_cell.length_c   1.000
_cell.angle_alpha   90.00
_cell.angle_beta   90.00
_cell.angle_gamma   90.00
#
_symmetry.space_group_name_H-M   'P 1'
#
loop_
_entity.id
_entity.type
_entity.pdbx_description
1 polymer ?
#
loop_
_entity_poly.entity_id
_entity_poly.type
_entity_poly.pdbx_seq_one_letter_code
_entity_poly.pdbx_strand_id
1 'polypeptide(L)'
;MDPSKRWELCNIPYCVTCPLECVQKNDPKGKKYFGTINVTKTGIPCQRWDSQTPHKHQFDELADHENYCRNPDEDNGPWCYTTNDTQRYDFCPVPHC
;
A
#
# COMPACT_ATOMS: atom_id res chain seq x y z
N MET A 1 26.12 31.86 -4.73
CA MET A 1 26.59 31.24 -3.49
C MET A 1 26.92 32.37 -2.54
N ASP A 2 26.08 32.60 -1.53
CA ASP A 2 26.34 33.64 -0.51
C ASP A 2 27.38 33.11 0.49
N PRO A 3 28.56 33.73 0.63
CA PRO A 3 29.60 33.31 1.56
C PRO A 3 29.16 33.32 3.03
N SER A 4 28.09 34.05 3.36
CA SER A 4 27.57 34.24 4.71
C SER A 4 26.56 33.17 5.11
N LYS A 5 26.10 32.34 4.16
CA LYS A 5 25.03 31.37 4.37
C LYS A 5 25.59 29.94 4.38
N ARG A 6 25.84 29.42 5.59
CA ARG A 6 26.39 28.07 5.82
C ARG A 6 25.39 26.95 5.49
N TRP A 7 24.09 27.18 5.66
CA TRP A 7 23.02 26.24 5.31
C TRP A 7 21.71 27.00 5.04
N GLU A 8 20.80 26.34 4.33
CA GLU A 8 19.42 26.79 4.13
C GLU A 8 18.48 25.58 4.09
N LEU A 9 17.20 25.80 4.41
CA LEU A 9 16.18 24.77 4.25
C LEU A 9 15.87 24.59 2.76
N CYS A 10 15.76 23.34 2.34
CA CYS A 10 15.21 23.02 1.03
C CYS A 10 13.68 23.21 1.07
N ASN A 11 13.12 23.83 0.03
CA ASN A 11 11.68 23.78 -0.22
C ASN A 11 11.32 22.42 -0.81
N ILE A 12 11.20 21.42 0.06
CA ILE A 12 10.72 20.09 -0.31
C ILE A 12 9.20 20.22 -0.55
N PRO A 13 8.70 19.99 -1.77
CA PRO A 13 7.26 20.02 -2.00
C PRO A 13 6.61 18.91 -1.18
N TYR A 14 5.52 19.24 -0.49
CA TYR A 14 4.68 18.23 0.12
C TYR A 14 4.18 17.29 -0.97
N CYS A 15 4.16 15.98 -0.68
CA CYS A 15 3.45 15.03 -1.52
C CYS A 15 2.00 15.54 -1.68
N VAL A 16 1.62 15.93 -2.89
CA VAL A 16 0.29 16.51 -3.18
C VAL A 16 -0.82 15.47 -2.96
N THR A 17 -0.45 14.20 -2.91
CA THR A 17 -1.33 13.09 -2.58
C THR A 17 -0.89 12.49 -1.24
N CYS A 18 -1.51 12.92 -0.14
CA CYS A 18 -1.56 12.07 1.05
C CYS A 18 -2.11 10.71 0.62
N PRO A 19 -1.59 9.59 1.16
CA PRO A 19 -2.16 8.26 0.93
C PRO A 19 -3.66 8.35 1.15
N LEU A 20 -4.42 8.22 0.08
CA LEU A 20 -5.86 8.32 0.19
C LEU A 20 -6.34 7.00 0.77
N GLU A 21 -6.93 7.06 1.96
CA GLU A 21 -7.46 5.88 2.64
C GLU A 21 -8.80 5.40 2.04
N CYS A 22 -9.09 5.76 0.79
CA CYS A 22 -10.25 5.30 0.03
C CYS A 22 -9.91 5.05 -1.44
N VAL A 23 -10.66 4.16 -2.08
CA VAL A 23 -10.60 3.92 -3.53
C VAL A 23 -11.39 5.00 -4.26
N GLN A 24 -10.77 5.59 -5.28
CA GLN A 24 -11.33 6.71 -6.04
C GLN A 24 -12.46 6.26 -6.98
N LYS A 25 -13.41 7.15 -7.27
CA LYS A 25 -14.52 6.85 -8.21
C LYS A 25 -14.05 6.51 -9.63
N ASN A 26 -12.95 7.11 -10.07
CA ASN A 26 -12.34 6.84 -11.38
C ASN A 26 -11.41 5.61 -11.37
N ASP A 27 -11.23 4.96 -10.21
CA ASP A 27 -10.49 3.72 -10.02
C ASP A 27 -11.25 2.80 -9.05
N PRO A 28 -12.42 2.29 -9.44
CA PRO A 28 -13.32 1.56 -8.55
C PRO A 28 -12.74 0.25 -8.03
N LYS A 29 -11.70 -0.29 -8.68
CA LYS A 29 -10.99 -1.49 -8.25
C LYS A 29 -9.79 -1.18 -7.35
N GLY A 30 -9.41 0.09 -7.19
CA GLY A 30 -8.28 0.48 -6.36
C GLY A 30 -6.91 0.05 -6.87
N LYS A 31 -6.72 0.02 -8.20
CA LYS A 31 -5.39 -0.26 -8.79
C LYS A 31 -4.34 0.76 -8.37
N LYS A 32 -4.76 2.00 -8.17
CA LYS A 32 -3.94 3.15 -7.76
C LYS A 32 -4.09 3.46 -6.27
N TYR A 33 -4.72 2.57 -5.51
CA TYR A 33 -4.81 2.73 -4.06
C TYR A 33 -3.42 2.64 -3.44
N PHE A 34 -3.04 3.71 -2.74
CA PHE A 34 -1.72 3.84 -2.09
C PHE A 34 -1.85 4.12 -0.59
N GLY A 35 -3.04 3.92 -0.01
CA GLY A 35 -3.28 4.06 1.42
C GLY A 35 -2.54 3.03 2.28
N THR A 36 -2.77 3.13 3.60
CA THR A 36 -2.00 2.41 4.62
C THR A 36 -2.79 1.28 5.32
N ILE A 37 -4.00 0.95 4.84
CA ILE A 37 -4.75 -0.20 5.35
C ILE A 37 -3.93 -1.48 5.13
N ASN A 38 -3.76 -2.28 6.19
CA ASN A 38 -2.98 -3.52 6.20
C ASN A 38 -3.65 -4.66 7.00
N VAL A 39 -4.97 -4.58 7.14
CA VAL A 39 -5.80 -5.61 7.77
C VAL A 39 -6.90 -5.99 6.81
N THR A 40 -7.14 -7.28 6.65
CA THR A 40 -8.14 -7.83 5.72
C THR A 40 -9.55 -7.60 6.25
N LYS A 41 -10.57 -7.84 5.40
CA LYS A 41 -11.99 -7.76 5.79
C LYS A 41 -12.34 -8.72 6.93
N THR A 42 -11.62 -9.84 7.00
CA THR A 42 -11.76 -10.84 8.07
C THR A 42 -10.94 -10.53 9.32
N GLY A 43 -10.21 -9.40 9.36
CA GLY A 43 -9.43 -8.97 10.53
C GLY A 43 -8.03 -9.58 10.62
N ILE A 44 -7.53 -10.20 9.55
CA ILE A 44 -6.22 -10.84 9.55
C ILE A 44 -5.16 -9.80 9.13
N PRO A 45 -4.03 -9.69 9.85
CA PRO A 45 -2.92 -8.82 9.44
C PRO A 45 -2.32 -9.26 8.10
N CYS A 46 -2.03 -8.29 7.24
CA CYS A 46 -1.36 -8.52 5.98
C CYS A 46 0.11 -8.95 6.18
N GLN A 47 0.54 -9.93 5.41
CA GLN A 47 1.94 -10.27 5.20
C GLN A 47 2.61 -9.15 4.40
N ARG A 48 3.88 -8.83 4.73
CA ARG A 48 4.67 -7.87 3.97
C ARG A 48 4.95 -8.40 2.55
N TRP A 49 4.92 -7.51 1.57
CA TRP A 49 5.19 -7.83 0.17
C TRP A 49 6.66 -8.23 -0.09
N ASP A 50 7.59 -7.80 0.76
CA ASP A 50 8.99 -8.24 0.72
C ASP A 50 9.23 -9.58 1.46
N SER A 51 8.21 -10.12 2.15
CA SER A 51 8.30 -11.39 2.86
C SER A 51 7.81 -12.55 2.01
N GLN A 52 8.50 -13.69 2.08
CA GLN A 52 8.10 -14.94 1.43
C GLN A 52 7.48 -15.95 2.41
N THR A 53 7.05 -15.50 3.59
CA THR A 53 6.46 -16.32 4.65
C THR A 53 5.29 -15.58 5.31
N PRO A 54 4.16 -16.27 5.61
CA PRO A 54 3.87 -17.69 5.35
C PRO A 54 3.64 -18.04 3.86
N HIS A 55 3.25 -17.07 3.03
CA HIS A 55 2.90 -17.32 1.64
C HIS A 55 3.99 -16.86 0.68
N LYS A 56 4.56 -17.80 -0.08
CA LYS A 56 5.47 -17.44 -1.19
C LYS A 56 4.69 -16.80 -2.33
N HIS A 57 5.22 -15.74 -2.93
CA HIS A 57 4.60 -15.02 -4.04
C HIS A 57 5.63 -14.27 -4.90
N GLN A 58 5.22 -13.78 -6.07
CA GLN A 58 6.06 -13.08 -7.04
C GLN A 58 5.47 -11.70 -7.33
N PHE A 59 5.73 -10.75 -6.42
CA PHE A 59 5.31 -9.34 -6.53
C PHE A 59 6.45 -8.44 -6.04
N ASP A 60 7.63 -8.61 -6.63
CA ASP A 60 8.84 -7.90 -6.22
C ASP A 60 8.71 -6.38 -6.43
N GLU A 61 7.85 -5.94 -7.35
CA GLU A 61 7.51 -4.54 -7.58
C GLU A 61 6.74 -3.88 -6.43
N LEU A 62 6.28 -4.65 -5.44
CA LEU A 62 5.59 -4.16 -4.25
C LEU A 62 6.47 -4.23 -2.99
N ALA A 63 7.76 -4.59 -3.11
CA ALA A 63 8.62 -4.81 -1.94
C ALA A 63 8.76 -3.57 -1.03
N ASP A 64 8.64 -2.36 -1.58
CA ASP A 64 8.68 -1.09 -0.84
C ASP A 64 7.29 -0.62 -0.35
N HIS A 65 6.23 -1.40 -0.60
CA HIS A 65 4.85 -1.10 -0.19
C HIS A 65 4.47 -1.70 1.18
N GLU A 66 5.46 -2.08 1.98
CA GLU A 66 5.28 -2.63 3.33
C GLU A 66 4.35 -3.86 3.31
N ASN A 67 3.28 -3.85 4.11
CA ASN A 67 2.19 -4.83 4.08
C ASN A 67 0.84 -4.19 3.74
N TYR A 68 0.85 -3.04 3.06
CA TYR A 68 -0.38 -2.32 2.75
C TYR A 68 -1.16 -3.02 1.63
N CYS A 69 -2.48 -2.93 1.67
CA CYS A 69 -3.35 -3.54 0.67
C CYS A 69 -3.09 -2.92 -0.71
N ARG A 70 -2.99 -3.76 -1.74
CA ARG A 70 -2.74 -3.35 -3.13
C ARG A 70 -3.60 -4.19 -4.08
N ASN A 71 -3.73 -3.76 -5.32
CA ASN A 71 -4.43 -4.53 -6.35
C ASN A 71 -3.57 -4.60 -7.63
N PRO A 72 -2.46 -5.35 -7.60
CA PRO A 72 -1.54 -5.45 -8.73
C PRO A 72 -2.10 -6.25 -9.91
N ASP A 73 -3.07 -7.13 -9.67
CA ASP A 73 -3.61 -8.12 -10.61
C ASP A 73 -5.00 -7.78 -11.15
N GLU A 74 -5.47 -6.57 -10.88
CA GLU A 74 -6.75 -6.03 -11.37
C GLU A 74 -8.01 -6.79 -10.88
N ASP A 75 -7.92 -7.43 -9.71
CA ASP A 75 -9.05 -8.07 -9.05
C ASP A 75 -10.10 -7.02 -8.59
N ASN A 76 -11.12 -7.44 -7.87
CA ASN A 76 -12.29 -6.66 -7.50
C ASN A 76 -12.03 -5.59 -6.44
N GLY A 77 -10.82 -5.53 -5.87
CA GLY A 77 -10.44 -4.52 -4.89
C GLY A 77 -9.03 -4.74 -4.34
N PRO A 78 -8.53 -3.82 -3.51
CA PRO A 78 -7.27 -4.01 -2.80
C PRO A 78 -7.32 -5.25 -1.89
N TRP A 79 -6.25 -6.03 -1.92
CA TRP A 79 -6.05 -7.24 -1.15
C TRP A 79 -4.61 -7.32 -0.66
N CYS A 80 -4.32 -8.32 0.17
CA CYS A 80 -2.96 -8.65 0.58
C CYS A 80 -2.84 -10.15 0.86
N TYR A 81 -1.62 -10.68 0.82
CA TYR A 81 -1.33 -11.97 1.46
C TYR A 81 -1.57 -11.85 2.96
N THR A 82 -2.05 -12.90 3.60
CA THR A 82 -2.33 -12.85 5.04
C THR A 82 -1.20 -13.47 5.86
N THR A 83 -1.11 -13.10 7.13
CA THR A 83 -0.19 -13.75 8.08
C THR A 83 -0.67 -15.12 8.58
N ASN A 84 -1.89 -15.56 8.20
CA ASN A 84 -2.44 -16.87 8.52
C ASN A 84 -2.02 -17.89 7.46
N ASP A 85 -1.45 -19.02 7.87
CA ASP A 85 -0.95 -20.10 7.00
C ASP A 85 -2.05 -20.82 6.20
N THR A 86 -3.29 -20.83 6.69
CA THR A 86 -4.44 -21.47 6.03
C THR A 86 -5.15 -20.56 5.03
N GLN A 87 -5.04 -19.24 5.20
CA GLN A 87 -5.69 -18.26 4.34
C GLN A 87 -4.64 -17.49 3.54
N ARG A 88 -4.43 -17.89 2.29
CA ARG A 88 -3.36 -17.33 1.45
C ARG A 88 -3.46 -15.82 1.26
N TYR A 89 -4.65 -15.32 0.93
CA TYR A 89 -4.91 -13.90 0.74
C TYR A 89 -6.35 -13.59 1.13
N ASP A 90 -6.65 -12.30 1.32
CA ASP A 90 -8.00 -11.82 1.52
C ASP A 90 -8.10 -10.34 1.08
N PHE A 91 -9.32 -9.92 0.76
CA PHE A 91 -9.59 -8.53 0.40
C PHE A 91 -9.53 -7.62 1.62
N CYS A 92 -9.23 -6.35 1.37
CA CYS A 92 -9.20 -5.32 2.40
C CYS A 92 -10.47 -4.47 2.40
N PRO A 93 -10.92 -3.97 3.57
CA PRO A 93 -12.12 -3.16 3.71
C PRO A 93 -11.86 -1.69 3.33
N VAL A 94 -11.29 -1.45 2.14
CA VAL A 94 -10.99 -0.09 1.69
C VAL A 94 -12.29 0.62 1.29
N PRO A 95 -12.65 1.76 1.91
CA PRO A 95 -13.87 2.49 1.57
C PRO A 95 -13.77 3.16 0.19
N HIS A 96 -14.90 3.44 -0.43
CA HIS A 96 -14.95 4.30 -1.62
C HIS A 96 -15.04 5.77 -1.22
N CYS A 97 -14.33 6.62 -1.97
CA CYS A 97 -14.65 8.04 -2.07
C CYS A 97 -15.86 8.20 -3.03
#